data_AF-A0A4V1LYH7-F1
#
_entry.id   AF-A0A4V1LYH7-F1
#
_cell.length_a   1.000
_cell.length_b   1.000
_cell.length_c   1.000
_cell.angle_alpha   90.00
_cell.angle_beta   90.00
_cell.angle_gamma   90.00
#
_symmetry.space_group_name_H-M   'P 1'
#
loop_
_entity.id
_entity.type
_entity.pdbx_description
1 polymer ?
#
loop_
_entity_poly.entity_id
_entity_poly.type
_entity_poly.pdbx_seq_one_letter_code
_entity_poly.pdbx_strand_id
1 'polypeptide(L)' 'APLVLVTKRNVSFGSDLQDLKDKKIGIQKNFAYNEIIRRKYPNLEIVDVAHLREGLKKVERGEIFGQVTTHLNVAYAVQ' A
#
# COMPACT_ATOMS: atom_id res chain seq x y z
N ALA A 1 2.29 -5.08 14.63
CA ALA A 1 3.04 -3.92 14.11
C ALA A 1 2.05 -2.96 13.46
N PRO A 2 2.25 -1.64 13.54
CA PRO A 2 1.34 -0.67 12.92
C PRO A 2 1.34 -0.82 11.40
N LEU A 3 0.15 -0.70 10.79
CA LEU A 3 -0.01 -0.59 9.35
C LEU A 3 0.45 0.79 8.88
N VAL A 4 1.10 0.82 7.73
CA VAL A 4 1.59 2.04 7.08
C VAL A 4 1.29 1.98 5.58
N LEU A 5 1.13 3.15 4.98
CA LEU A 5 1.09 3.32 3.52
C LEU A 5 2.42 3.93 3.07
N VAL A 6 3.13 3.25 2.18
CA VAL A 6 4.37 3.77 1.58
C VAL A 6 4.04 4.39 0.24
N THR A 7 4.40 5.66 0.05
CA THR A 7 4.14 6.45 -1.16
C THR A 7 5.43 7.12 -1.67
N LYS A 8 5.35 7.86 -2.78
CA LYS A 8 6.43 8.78 -3.20
C LYS A 8 6.53 9.95 -2.21
N ARG A 9 7.72 10.55 -2.07
CA ARG A 9 7.95 11.69 -1.15
C ARG A 9 7.06 12.91 -1.40
N ASN A 10 6.72 13.19 -2.66
CA ASN A 10 6.03 14.42 -3.06
C ASN A 10 4.55 14.19 -3.40
N VAL A 11 3.90 13.20 -2.77
CA VAL A 11 2.45 13.06 -2.85
C VAL A 11 1.81 13.45 -1.54
N SER A 12 0.79 14.29 -1.63
CA SER A 12 -0.11 14.59 -0.51
C SER A 12 -1.41 13.86 -0.74
N PHE A 13 -1.95 13.32 0.34
CA PHE A 13 -3.32 12.86 0.43
C PHE A 13 -3.86 13.32 1.78
N GLY A 14 -5.18 13.23 1.96
CA GLY A 14 -5.79 13.56 3.24
C GLY A 14 -5.35 12.61 4.36
N SER A 15 -5.98 12.74 5.53
CA SER A 15 -5.61 11.94 6.70
C SER A 15 -6.15 10.50 6.67
N ASP A 16 -6.99 10.14 5.69
CA ASP A 16 -7.65 8.83 5.62
C ASP A 16 -7.42 8.15 4.25
N LEU A 17 -7.34 6.81 4.26
CA LEU A 17 -7.35 6.00 3.04
C LEU A 17 -8.64 6.18 2.23
N GLN A 18 -9.75 6.60 2.86
CA GLN A 18 -10.99 6.95 2.16
C GLN A 18 -10.80 8.08 1.15
N ASP A 19 -9.83 8.98 1.37
CA ASP A 19 -9.50 10.08 0.47
C ASP A 19 -8.78 9.59 -0.80
N LEU A 20 -8.33 8.34 -0.81
CA LEU A 20 -7.62 7.70 -1.92
C LEU A 20 -8.56 6.96 -2.87
N LYS A 21 -9.80 7.44 -3.00
CA LYS A 21 -10.75 6.95 -3.99
C LYS A 21 -10.11 6.93 -5.37
N ASP A 22 -10.32 5.83 -6.10
CA ASP A 22 -9.79 5.61 -7.45
C ASP A 22 -8.23 5.56 -7.54
N LYS A 23 -7.54 5.46 -6.40
CA LYS A 23 -6.09 5.22 -6.36
C LYS A 23 -5.80 3.73 -6.27
N LYS A 24 -4.79 3.31 -7.04
CA LYS A 24 -4.24 1.96 -6.99
C LYS A 24 -3.39 1.78 -5.75
N ILE A 25 -3.79 0.87 -4.87
CA ILE A 25 -3.09 0.56 -3.62
C ILE A 25 -2.57 -0.87 -3.67
N GLY A 26 -1.26 -1.03 -3.56
CA GLY A 26 -0.59 -2.31 -3.54
C GLY A 26 -0.73 -3.01 -2.20
N ILE A 27 -1.08 -4.29 -2.20
CA ILE A 27 -1.08 -5.15 -1.01
C ILE A 27 -0.51 -6.52 -1.39
N GLN A 28 0.35 -7.11 -0.56
CA GLN A 28 0.84 -8.46 -0.87
C GLN A 28 -0.34 -9.43 -0.82
N LYS A 29 -0.46 -10.31 -1.82
CA LYS A 29 -1.60 -11.24 -1.95
C LYS A 29 -1.88 -12.01 -0.66
N ASN A 30 -0.82 -12.50 -0.01
CA ASN A 30 -0.89 -13.32 1.21
C ASN A 30 -0.73 -12.48 2.50
N PHE A 31 -0.86 -11.16 2.43
CA PHE A 31 -0.78 -10.30 3.61
C PHE A 31 -2.03 -10.49 4.47
N ALA A 32 -1.84 -10.69 5.78
CA ALA A 32 -2.93 -10.94 6.73
C ALA A 32 -4.04 -9.88 6.71
N TYR A 33 -3.72 -8.64 6.31
CA TYR A 33 -4.69 -7.53 6.27
C TYR A 33 -5.34 -7.30 4.91
N ASN A 34 -5.00 -8.07 3.85
CA ASN A 34 -5.50 -7.82 2.49
C ASN A 34 -7.05 -7.84 2.45
N GLU A 35 -7.65 -8.92 2.97
CA GLU A 35 -9.11 -9.04 3.00
C GLU A 35 -9.78 -7.99 3.88
N ILE A 36 -9.20 -7.70 5.05
CA ILE A 36 -9.71 -6.68 5.98
C ILE A 36 -9.72 -5.29 5.32
N ILE A 37 -8.65 -4.93 4.61
CA ILE A 37 -8.53 -3.64 3.92
C ILE A 37 -9.56 -3.54 2.79
N ARG A 38 -9.72 -4.59 1.98
CA ARG A 38 -10.74 -4.64 0.90
C ARG A 38 -12.15 -4.44 1.44
N ARG A 39 -12.47 -5.07 2.57
CA ARG A 39 -13.79 -4.93 3.21
C ARG A 39 -14.01 -3.54 3.82
N LYS A 40 -12.98 -2.97 4.47
CA LYS A 40 -13.08 -1.68 5.16
C LYS A 40 -13.04 -0.48 4.20
N TYR A 41 -12.32 -0.61 3.09
CA TYR A 41 -12.14 0.45 2.10
C TYR A 41 -12.49 -0.07 0.69
N PRO A 42 -13.78 -0.37 0.43
CA PRO A 42 -14.21 -0.96 -0.85
C PRO A 42 -14.03 -0.02 -2.04
N ASN A 43 -13.79 1.27 -1.80
CA ASN A 43 -13.57 2.30 -2.81
C ASN A 43 -12.10 2.38 -3.28
N LEU A 44 -11.19 1.59 -2.68
CA LEU A 44 -9.80 1.51 -3.12
C LEU A 44 -9.65 0.49 -4.24
N GLU A 45 -8.85 0.83 -5.26
CA GLU A 45 -8.43 -0.13 -6.26
C GLU A 45 -7.25 -0.92 -5.70
N ILE A 46 -7.51 -2.09 -5.10
CA ILE A 46 -6.43 -2.92 -4.54
C ILE A 46 -5.75 -3.75 -5.63
N VAL A 47 -4.44 -3.53 -5.78
CA VAL A 47 -3.55 -4.29 -6.66
C VAL A 47 -2.79 -5.31 -5.83
N ASP A 48 -3.06 -6.60 -6.06
CA ASP A 48 -2.26 -7.65 -5.42
C ASP A 48 -0.84 -7.67 -5.99
N VAL A 49 0.15 -7.72 -5.11
CA VAL A 49 1.58 -7.90 -5.47
C VAL A 49 2.10 -9.20 -4.88
N ALA A 50 3.08 -9.83 -5.53
CA ALA A 50 3.64 -11.09 -5.04
C ALA A 50 4.45 -10.90 -3.76
N HIS A 51 5.11 -9.74 -3.61
CA HIS A 51 6.03 -9.45 -2.50
C HIS A 51 6.27 -7.94 -2.32
N LEU A 52 6.68 -7.52 -1.12
CA LEU A 52 6.82 -6.11 -0.76
C LEU A 52 7.73 -5.34 -1.72
N ARG A 53 8.87 -5.93 -2.12
CA ARG A 53 9.83 -5.28 -3.02
C ARG A 53 9.23 -4.94 -4.39
N GLU A 54 8.34 -5.77 -4.91
CA GLU A 54 7.60 -5.46 -6.14
C GLU A 54 6.66 -4.28 -5.94
N GLY A 55 5.89 -4.28 -4.84
CA GLY A 55 5.00 -3.17 -4.50
C GLY A 55 5.75 -1.84 -4.39
N LEU A 56 6.89 -1.82 -3.71
CA LEU A 56 7.73 -0.62 -3.60
C LEU A 56 8.26 -0.14 -4.96
N LYS A 57 8.69 -1.05 -5.85
CA LYS A 57 9.10 -0.70 -7.22
C LYS A 57 7.94 -0.13 -8.04
N LYS A 58 6.73 -0.67 -7.89
CA LYS A 58 5.53 -0.13 -8.56
C LYS A 58 5.19 1.28 -8.07
N VAL A 59 5.34 1.54 -6.76
CA VAL A 59 5.20 2.90 -6.20
C VAL A 59 6.26 3.83 -6.80
N GLU A 60 7.52 3.43 -6.83
CA GLU A 60 8.63 4.21 -7.40
C GLU A 60 8.36 4.58 -8.87
N ARG A 61 7.89 3.63 -9.67
CA ARG A 61 7.53 3.84 -11.08
C ARG A 61 6.24 4.63 -11.28
N GLY A 62 5.41 4.76 -10.25
CA GLY A 62 4.10 5.43 -10.33
C GLY A 62 3.00 4.56 -10.96
N GLU A 63 3.22 3.25 -11.05
CA GLU A 63 2.21 2.28 -11.50
C GLU A 63 1.07 2.11 -10.48
N ILE A 64 1.40 2.30 -9.19
CA ILE A 64 0.44 2.35 -8.07
C ILE A 64 0.73 3.59 -7.21
N PHE A 65 -0.29 4.09 -6.51
CA PHE A 65 -0.18 5.26 -5.67
C PHE A 65 0.62 4.99 -4.39
N GLY A 66 0.36 3.84 -3.75
CA GLY A 66 1.03 3.47 -2.52
C GLY A 66 0.95 1.98 -2.23
N GLN A 67 1.79 1.52 -1.31
CA GLN A 67 1.86 0.13 -0.86
C GLN A 67 1.50 0.05 0.63
N VAL A 68 0.46 -0.70 0.97
CA VAL A 68 0.15 -0.98 2.38
C VAL A 68 1.01 -2.13 2.88
N THR A 69 1.62 -1.94 4.03
CA THR A 69 2.40 -2.97 4.74
C THR A 69 2.52 -2.60 6.22
N THR A 70 3.43 -3.24 6.96
CA THR A 70 3.76 -2.85 8.34
C THR A 70 5.07 -2.07 8.39
N HIS A 71 5.21 -1.19 9.39
CA HIS A 71 6.48 -0.48 9.62
C HIS A 71 7.69 -1.43 9.73
N LEU A 72 7.50 -2.60 10.35
CA LEU A 72 8.54 -3.63 10.48
C LEU A 72 8.99 -4.15 9.11
N ASN A 73 8.04 -4.44 8.21
CA ASN A 73 8.39 -4.92 6.87
C ASN A 73 9.14 -3.86 6.05
N VAL A 74 8.81 -2.58 6.25
CA VAL A 74 9.56 -1.47 5.62
C VAL A 74 11.00 -1.46 6.15
N ALA A 75 11.18 -1.53 7.47
CA ALA A 75 12.51 -1.55 8.10
C ALA A 75 13.37 -2.70 7.55
N TYR A 76 12.83 -3.91 7.41
CA TYR A 76 13.53 -5.03 6.78
C TYR A 76 13.82 -4.83 5.28
N ALA A 77 12.98 -4.10 4.56
CA ALA A 77 13.15 -3.88 3.13
C ALA A 77 14.23 -2.84 2.78
N VAL A 78 14.55 -1.95 3.73
CA VAL A 78 15.59 -0.91 3.60
C VAL A 78 16.94 -1.30 4.22
N GLN A 79 17.02 -2.46 4.86
CA GLN A 79 18.29 -3.07 5.28
C GLN A 79 19.07 -3.63 4.08
#